data_AF-A0A2D8PR13-F1
#
_entry.id   AF-A0A2D8PR13-F1
#
_cell.length_a   1.000
_cell.length_b   1.000
_cell.length_c   1.000
_cell.angle_alpha   90.00
_cell.angle_beta   90.00
_cell.angle_gamma   90.00
#
_symmetry.space_group_name_H-M   'P 1'
#
loop_
_entity.id
_entity.type
_entity.pdbx_description
1 polymer ?
#
loop_
_entity_poly.entity_id
_entity_poly.type
_entity_poly.pdbx_seq_one_letter_code
_entity_poly.pdbx_strand_id
1 'polypeptide(L)'
;MGIEYLFDWVLDDLPSWMVTKHGPLLSVPYTLEMNDSPLYAGHMYSSSEIYDRLVDTLSVFERELKTQPRVMTLALHPHLIAVPHRFAYLERMLDILQERDDTIFVVGRQIADWYMAACPPESL
;
A
#
# COMPACT_ATOMS: atom_id res chain seq x y z
N MET A 1 18.02 -12.09 14.43
CA MET A 1 16.55 -12.04 14.57
C MET A 1 16.00 -12.37 13.18
N GLY A 2 15.28 -13.48 12.99
CA GLY A 2 14.85 -13.95 11.67
C GLY A 2 13.72 -13.12 11.05
N ILE A 3 13.88 -11.80 11.04
CA ILE A 3 12.96 -10.84 10.42
C ILE A 3 13.59 -10.44 9.09
N GLU A 4 12.90 -10.73 8.00
CA GLU A 4 13.40 -10.52 6.64
C GLU A 4 12.84 -9.25 6.00
N TYR A 5 11.67 -8.78 6.48
CA TYR A 5 11.03 -7.56 6.00
C TYR A 5 10.23 -6.84 7.09
N LEU A 6 10.01 -5.54 6.91
CA LEU A 6 9.16 -4.68 7.73
C LEU A 6 8.31 -3.75 6.87
N PHE A 7 7.34 -3.07 7.49
CA PHE A 7 6.45 -2.10 6.84
C PHE A 7 6.62 -0.67 7.38
N ASP A 8 7.49 -0.49 8.37
CA ASP A 8 7.60 0.74 9.16
C ASP A 8 8.43 1.85 8.48
N TRP A 9 8.88 1.63 7.24
CA TRP A 9 9.62 2.61 6.47
C TRP A 9 8.84 3.00 5.21
N VAL A 10 7.99 4.02 5.37
CA VAL A 10 7.15 4.63 4.33
C VAL A 10 8.00 5.55 3.44
N LEU A 11 8.65 5.01 2.41
CA LEU A 11 9.53 5.78 1.50
C LEU A 11 9.07 5.78 0.05
N ASP A 12 8.59 4.65 -0.44
CA ASP A 12 8.43 4.40 -1.86
C ASP A 12 7.21 3.49 -2.12
N ASP A 13 6.71 3.50 -3.35
CA ASP A 13 5.60 2.68 -3.84
C ASP A 13 6.07 1.29 -4.33
N LEU A 14 7.35 0.98 -4.14
CA LEU A 14 7.96 -0.34 -4.34
C LEU A 14 8.80 -0.73 -3.11
N PRO A 15 8.99 -2.02 -2.85
CA PRO A 15 9.88 -2.46 -1.79
C PRO A 15 11.32 -1.96 -2.01
N SER A 16 12.05 -1.75 -0.92
CA SER A 16 13.42 -1.24 -0.98
C SER A 16 14.31 -1.93 0.05
N TRP A 17 15.53 -2.26 -0.37
CA TRP A 17 16.51 -2.88 0.50
C TRP A 17 17.17 -1.86 1.42
N MET A 18 17.16 -2.15 2.71
CA MET A 18 17.92 -1.41 3.71
C MET A 18 19.23 -2.14 4.01
N VAL A 19 20.33 -1.39 4.05
CA VAL A 19 21.61 -1.90 4.53
C VAL A 19 21.66 -1.76 6.05
N THR A 20 21.77 -2.88 6.76
CA THR A 20 21.89 -2.89 8.21
C THR A 20 23.22 -3.52 8.65
N LYS A 21 23.59 -3.33 9.93
CA LYS A 21 24.78 -3.97 10.51
C LYS A 21 24.73 -5.51 10.50
N HIS A 22 23.56 -6.10 10.31
CA HIS A 22 23.33 -7.53 10.38
C HIS A 22 22.90 -8.14 9.03
N GLY A 23 23.08 -7.40 7.93
CA GLY A 23 22.69 -7.82 6.58
C GLY A 23 21.52 -6.99 6.01
N PRO A 24 21.05 -7.33 4.81
CA PRO A 24 19.95 -6.64 4.17
C PRO A 24 18.63 -6.89 4.92
N LEU A 25 17.79 -5.86 5.01
CA LEU A 25 16.42 -5.94 5.52
C LEU A 25 15.50 -5.27 4.52
N LEU A 26 14.42 -5.94 4.11
CA LEU A 26 13.51 -5.38 3.11
C LEU A 26 12.49 -4.45 3.78
N SER A 27 12.36 -3.22 3.27
CA SER A 27 11.17 -2.40 3.55
C SER A 27 10.11 -2.72 2.49
N VAL A 28 8.94 -3.17 2.93
CA VAL A 28 7.77 -3.33 2.08
C VAL A 28 6.88 -2.09 2.26
N PRO A 29 6.28 -1.55 1.18
CA PRO A 29 5.50 -0.33 1.27
C PRO A 29 4.39 -0.39 2.30
N TYR A 30 4.15 0.75 2.92
CA TYR A 30 3.03 1.07 3.80
C TYR A 30 2.64 2.53 3.55
N THR A 31 1.51 2.97 4.09
CA THR A 31 0.99 4.31 3.82
C THR A 31 0.46 4.98 5.09
N LEU A 32 0.71 6.29 5.16
CA LEU A 32 0.06 7.18 6.11
C LEU A 32 -1.07 8.00 5.46
N GLU A 33 -1.13 8.07 4.14
CA GLU A 33 -2.13 8.84 3.41
C GLU A 33 -3.36 8.00 3.06
N MET A 34 -3.15 6.77 2.56
CA MET A 34 -4.19 5.76 2.33
C MET A 34 -4.48 4.95 3.58
N ASN A 35 -4.72 5.70 4.65
CA ASN A 35 -4.93 5.21 6.00
C ASN A 35 -6.13 5.90 6.65
N ASP A 36 -7.10 5.12 7.10
CA ASP A 36 -8.35 5.65 7.65
C ASP A 36 -8.18 6.34 9.02
N SER A 37 -7.13 5.97 9.78
CA SER A 37 -6.84 6.56 11.09
C SER A 37 -6.42 8.04 11.01
N PRO A 38 -5.31 8.41 10.34
CA PRO A 38 -4.95 9.82 10.20
C PRO A 38 -6.02 10.58 9.41
N LEU A 39 -6.64 9.98 8.39
CA LEU A 39 -7.65 10.65 7.57
C LEU A 39 -8.90 11.04 8.39
N TYR A 40 -9.48 10.10 9.15
CA TYR A 40 -10.72 10.36 9.89
C TYR A 40 -10.52 10.84 11.32
N ALA A 41 -9.56 10.27 12.05
CA ALA A 41 -9.33 10.60 13.46
C ALA A 41 -8.31 11.73 13.65
N GLY A 42 -7.32 11.83 12.76
CA GLY A 42 -6.29 12.87 12.81
C GLY A 42 -6.76 14.18 12.17
N HIS A 43 -7.14 14.13 10.90
CA HIS A 43 -7.44 15.30 10.07
C HIS A 43 -8.93 15.59 9.94
N MET A 44 -9.80 14.65 10.34
CA MET A 44 -11.25 14.81 10.35
C MET A 44 -11.85 15.12 8.97
N TYR A 45 -11.31 14.50 7.92
CA TYR A 45 -11.82 14.65 6.56
C TYR A 45 -13.23 14.04 6.39
N SER A 46 -13.87 14.41 5.28
CA SER A 46 -15.16 13.85 4.88
C SER A 46 -15.04 12.35 4.61
N SER A 47 -16.17 11.63 4.60
CA SER A 47 -16.16 10.18 4.33
C SER A 47 -15.82 9.83 2.88
N SER A 48 -16.06 10.73 1.94
CA SER A 48 -15.72 10.51 0.53
C SER A 48 -14.23 10.67 0.25
N GLU A 49 -13.50 11.41 1.08
CA GLU A 49 -12.10 11.77 0.85
C GLU A 49 -11.21 10.57 0.53
N ILE A 50 -11.40 9.43 1.22
CA ILE A 50 -10.59 8.22 0.96
C ILE A 50 -10.79 7.67 -0.46
N TYR A 51 -12.01 7.78 -0.99
CA TYR A 51 -12.34 7.34 -2.34
C TYR A 51 -11.79 8.32 -3.37
N ASP A 52 -11.93 9.62 -3.13
CA ASP A 52 -11.42 10.66 -4.05
C ASP A 52 -9.89 10.55 -4.18
N ARG A 53 -9.19 10.36 -3.05
CA ARG A 53 -7.74 10.10 -3.03
C ARG A 53 -7.36 8.81 -3.75
N LEU A 54 -8.13 7.72 -3.62
CA LEU A 54 -7.87 6.50 -4.38
C LEU A 54 -7.93 6.77 -5.89
N VAL A 55 -8.98 7.45 -6.35
CA VAL A 55 -9.16 7.77 -7.78
C VAL A 55 -7.97 8.59 -8.29
N ASP A 56 -7.53 9.59 -7.52
CA ASP A 56 -6.37 10.40 -7.86
C ASP A 56 -5.07 9.57 -7.88
N THR A 57 -4.85 8.70 -6.89
CA THR A 57 -3.71 7.76 -6.87
C THR A 57 -3.70 6.86 -8.10
N LEU A 58 -4.84 6.25 -8.44
CA LEU A 58 -4.96 5.41 -9.63
C LEU A 58 -4.67 6.20 -10.91
N SER A 59 -5.11 7.45 -11.00
CA SER A 59 -4.83 8.31 -12.17
C SER A 59 -3.32 8.53 -12.41
N VAL A 60 -2.52 8.56 -11.33
CA VAL A 60 -1.06 8.64 -11.40
C VAL A 60 -0.49 7.29 -11.81
N PHE A 61 -0.93 6.22 -11.15
CA PHE A 61 -0.44 4.87 -11.41
C PHE A 61 -0.72 4.41 -12.85
N GLU A 62 -1.84 4.78 -13.46
CA GLU A 62 -2.12 4.55 -14.89
C GLU A 62 -0.99 4.98 -15.84
N ARG A 63 -0.30 6.07 -15.50
CA ARG A 63 0.84 6.54 -16.29
C ARG A 63 2.10 5.75 -15.98
N GLU A 64 2.29 5.38 -14.72
CA GLU A 64 3.50 4.75 -14.21
C GLU A 64 3.57 3.23 -14.45
N LEU A 65 2.42 2.56 -14.48
CA LEU A 65 2.29 1.12 -14.76
C LEU A 65 2.82 0.75 -16.16
N LYS A 66 2.94 1.73 -17.06
CA LYS A 66 3.55 1.54 -18.39
C LYS A 66 5.03 1.16 -18.32
N THR A 67 5.71 1.49 -17.22
CA THR A 67 7.16 1.24 -17.07
C THR A 67 7.47 0.20 -16.01
N GLN A 68 6.74 0.18 -14.90
CA GLN A 68 6.96 -0.79 -13.82
C GLN A 68 5.71 -0.89 -12.91
N PRO A 69 5.50 -1.99 -12.18
CA PRO A 69 4.36 -2.14 -11.27
C PRO A 69 4.38 -1.12 -10.11
N ARG A 70 3.27 -1.02 -9.38
CA ARG A 70 3.16 -0.23 -8.14
C ARG A 70 2.53 -1.06 -7.04
N VAL A 71 2.94 -0.82 -5.81
CA VAL A 71 2.31 -1.36 -4.61
C VAL A 71 1.49 -0.24 -3.97
N MET A 72 0.17 -0.37 -4.02
CA MET A 72 -0.74 0.46 -3.24
C MET A 72 -1.10 -0.26 -1.95
N THR A 73 -1.07 0.45 -0.83
CA THR A 73 -1.53 -0.09 0.46
C THR A 73 -2.79 0.63 0.94
N LEU A 74 -3.68 -0.11 1.60
CA LEU A 74 -4.86 0.42 2.28
C LEU A 74 -4.74 0.04 3.75
N ALA A 75 -4.46 1.01 4.60
CA ALA A 75 -4.34 0.81 6.04
C ALA A 75 -5.69 1.11 6.70
N LEU A 76 -6.41 0.05 7.06
CA LEU A 76 -7.81 0.11 7.48
C LEU A 76 -8.00 -0.45 8.88
N HIS A 77 -8.87 0.20 9.66
CA HIS A 77 -9.22 -0.20 11.02
C HIS A 77 -10.73 -0.44 11.10
N PRO A 78 -11.20 -1.61 11.56
CA PRO A 78 -12.64 -1.94 11.55
C PRO A 78 -13.53 -0.91 12.25
N HIS A 79 -13.06 -0.32 13.35
CA HIS A 79 -13.82 0.67 14.10
C HIS A 79 -13.93 2.04 13.40
N LEU A 80 -13.15 2.28 12.35
CA LEU A 80 -13.17 3.51 11.55
C LEU A 80 -13.82 3.28 10.20
N ILE A 81 -13.31 2.37 9.37
CA ILE A 81 -13.82 2.18 8.00
C ILE A 81 -15.17 1.47 7.95
N ALA A 82 -15.47 0.57 8.91
CA ALA A 82 -16.68 -0.26 8.84
C ALA A 82 -17.95 0.45 9.34
N VAL A 83 -17.88 1.72 9.74
CA VAL A 83 -19.08 2.49 10.07
C VAL A 83 -19.89 2.77 8.78
N PRO A 84 -21.24 2.71 8.81
CA PRO A 84 -22.04 2.64 7.57
C PRO A 84 -21.80 3.77 6.57
N HIS A 85 -21.59 4.99 7.04
CA HIS A 85 -21.38 6.16 6.17
C HIS A 85 -19.99 6.22 5.52
N ARG A 86 -19.04 5.36 5.96
CA ARG A 86 -17.70 5.20 5.36
C ARG A 86 -17.57 3.88 4.60
N PHE A 87 -18.24 2.84 5.07
CA PHE A 87 -18.19 1.50 4.47
C PHE A 87 -18.61 1.51 2.99
N ALA A 88 -19.61 2.31 2.62
CA ALA A 88 -20.02 2.48 1.23
C ALA A 88 -18.88 2.96 0.30
N TYR A 89 -17.90 3.70 0.81
CA TYR A 89 -16.74 4.11 0.04
C TYR A 89 -15.71 3.00 -0.07
N LEU A 90 -15.53 2.16 0.97
CA LEU A 90 -14.70 0.96 0.87
C LEU A 90 -15.24 0.01 -0.20
N GLU A 91 -16.56 -0.22 -0.26
CA GLU A 91 -17.18 -1.03 -1.32
C GLU A 91 -16.85 -0.47 -2.71
N ARG A 92 -17.09 0.82 -2.94
CA ARG A 92 -16.77 1.48 -4.22
C ARG A 92 -15.28 1.41 -4.59
N MET A 93 -14.39 1.56 -3.60
CA MET A 93 -12.95 1.42 -3.80
C MET A 93 -12.60 0.00 -4.26
N LEU A 94 -13.17 -1.02 -3.62
CA LEU A 94 -12.95 -2.41 -3.99
C LEU A 94 -13.58 -2.75 -5.35
N ASP A 95 -14.73 -2.19 -5.69
CA ASP A 95 -15.38 -2.38 -7.00
C ASP A 95 -14.45 -1.88 -8.12
N ILE A 96 -13.95 -0.63 -8.02
CA ILE A 96 -13.04 -0.07 -9.03
C ILE A 96 -11.76 -0.88 -9.14
N LEU A 97 -11.19 -1.35 -8.03
CA LEU A 97 -9.96 -2.15 -8.06
C LEU A 97 -10.19 -3.54 -8.66
N GLN A 98 -11.35 -4.15 -8.45
CA GLN A 98 -11.70 -5.47 -9.00
C GLN A 98 -12.10 -5.43 -10.48
N GLU A 99 -12.60 -4.30 -10.97
CA GLU A 99 -12.95 -4.12 -12.39
C GLU A 99 -11.71 -3.99 -13.30
N ARG A 100 -10.51 -3.86 -12.73
CA ARG A 100 -9.27 -3.67 -13.46
C ARG A 100 -8.55 -4.98 -13.71
N ASP A 101 -8.19 -5.22 -14.98
CA ASP A 101 -7.38 -6.39 -15.38
C ASP A 101 -5.90 -6.30 -14.96
N ASP A 102 -5.46 -5.13 -14.49
CA ASP A 102 -4.07 -4.86 -14.09
C ASP A 102 -3.84 -4.86 -12.58
N THR A 103 -4.87 -5.19 -11.80
CA THR A 103 -4.84 -5.14 -10.33
C THR A 103 -4.85 -6.55 -9.74
N ILE A 104 -3.96 -6.80 -8.78
CA ILE A 104 -3.93 -8.04 -8.01
C ILE A 104 -3.97 -7.74 -6.51
N PHE A 105 -4.70 -8.56 -5.76
CA PHE A 105 -4.77 -8.48 -4.31
C PHE A 105 -3.85 -9.52 -3.68
N VAL A 106 -2.90 -9.05 -2.87
CA VAL A 106 -1.87 -9.87 -2.25
C VAL A 106 -1.65 -9.46 -0.79
N VAL A 107 -1.17 -10.38 0.02
CA VAL A 107 -0.71 -10.07 1.38
C VAL A 107 0.75 -9.61 1.35
N GLY A 108 1.17 -8.84 2.35
CA GLY A 108 2.50 -8.23 2.40
C GLY A 108 3.67 -9.22 2.25
N ARG A 109 3.51 -10.47 2.74
CA ARG A 109 4.50 -11.53 2.51
C ARG A 109 4.70 -11.84 1.03
N GLN A 110 3.64 -11.90 0.24
CA GLN A 110 3.73 -12.20 -1.18
C GLN A 110 4.44 -11.08 -1.94
N ILE A 111 4.28 -9.82 -1.51
CA ILE A 111 5.02 -8.67 -2.06
C ILE A 111 6.51 -8.82 -1.74
N ALA A 112 6.84 -9.15 -0.49
CA ALA A 112 8.23 -9.39 -0.08
C ALA A 112 8.86 -10.53 -0.89
N ASP A 113 8.19 -11.69 -0.94
CA ASP A 113 8.67 -12.87 -1.68
C ASP A 113 8.88 -12.57 -3.17
N TRP A 114 7.95 -11.85 -3.81
CA TRP A 114 8.08 -11.40 -5.19
C TRP A 114 9.32 -10.51 -5.39
N TYR A 115 9.47 -9.48 -4.56
CA TYR A 115 10.54 -8.51 -4.74
C TYR A 115 11.91 -9.12 -4.44
N MET A 116 12.02 -9.97 -3.41
CA MET A 116 13.28 -10.68 -3.12
C MET A 116 13.71 -11.59 -4.28
N ALA A 117 12.76 -12.21 -4.97
CA ALA A 117 13.05 -13.05 -6.13
C ALA A 117 13.43 -12.23 -7.37
N ALA A 118 12.74 -11.11 -7.62
CA ALA A 118 12.96 -10.27 -8.81
C ALA A 118 14.19 -9.35 -8.67
N CYS A 119 14.44 -8.85 -7.46
CA CYS A 119 15.44 -7.87 -7.11
C CYS A 119 16.20 -8.36 -5.86
N PRO A 120 17.11 -9.35 -5.99
CA PRO A 120 17.88 -9.83 -4.85
C PRO A 120 18.73 -8.71 -4.24
N PRO A 121 19.03 -8.77 -2.93
CA PRO A 121 19.85 -7.74 -2.29
C PRO A 121 21.24 -7.74 -2.91
N GLU A 122 21.84 -6.56 -3.06
CA GLU A 122 23.23 -6.45 -3.49
C GLU A 122 24.14 -7.21 -2.51
N SER A 123 25.12 -7.93 -3.05
CA SER A 123 26.15 -8.55 -2.23
C SER A 123 27.00 -7.45 -1.60
N LEU A 124 26.98 -7.35 -0.26
CA LEU A 124 27.91 -6.54 0.52
C LEU A 124 29.36 -6.95 0.27
#